data_AF-A0A2E1KIS3-F1
#
_entry.id   AF-A0A2E1KIS3-F1
#
_cell.length_a   1.000
_cell.length_b   1.000
_cell.length_c   1.000
_cell.angle_alpha   90.00
_cell.angle_beta   90.00
_cell.angle_gamma   90.00
#
_symmetry.space_group_name_H-M   'P 1'
#
loop_
_entity.id
_entity.type
_entity.pdbx_description
1 polymer ?
#
loop_
_entity_poly.entity_id
_entity_poly.type
_entity_poly.pdbx_seq_one_letter_code
_entity_poly.pdbx_strand_id
1 'polypeptide(L)'
;APDSGGGSSEDSFTEDSSTDVATEDASTLIPPPQLGLYGTLNQLQVDVSRLPRPDEYNPAMSSVEDFQTIDIPSDIKTVAYYLQAAQILPPGEDEIRFSRQEDQLAGGLVRRELDRSIARYAAESGDTATLTMTGEVLAPEVTSLEFYYFDGLAWVTQWDSEMLKGLPQAVRVVITIRPARSANRPEMIGLTNSMTAIEQGDLVYSLVVQLPLAEPPETMGDSAMEAMGL
;
A
#
# COMPACT_ATOMS: atom_id res chain seq x y z
N ALA A 1 29.42 -5.66 62.18
CA ALA A 1 28.81 -4.48 61.52
C ALA A 1 29.71 -3.28 61.74
N PRO A 2 29.81 -2.31 60.82
CA PRO A 2 29.31 -2.22 59.41
C PRO A 2 30.53 -2.08 58.44
N ASP A 3 30.49 -1.88 57.11
CA ASP A 3 29.52 -1.83 55.99
C ASP A 3 30.39 -1.57 54.72
N SER A 4 29.81 -1.78 53.53
CA SER A 4 30.23 -1.40 52.15
C SER A 4 30.46 -2.65 51.30
N GLY A 5 29.55 -3.08 50.43
CA GLY A 5 28.48 -2.36 49.72
C GLY A 5 28.70 -2.61 48.24
N GLY A 6 28.00 -3.62 47.70
CA GLY A 6 28.08 -4.00 46.30
C GLY A 6 27.49 -2.94 45.38
N GLY A 7 28.10 -2.80 44.21
CA GLY A 7 27.57 -2.04 43.08
C GLY A 7 27.91 -2.81 41.81
N SER A 8 27.03 -3.71 41.41
CA SER A 8 27.04 -4.31 40.07
C SER A 8 26.49 -3.25 39.13
N SER A 9 27.34 -2.73 38.25
CA SER A 9 26.93 -1.81 37.20
C SER A 9 26.18 -2.62 36.14
N GLU A 10 24.85 -2.66 36.25
CA GLU A 10 23.97 -3.10 35.17
C GLU A 10 23.90 -1.96 34.15
N ASP A 11 24.66 -2.13 33.07
CA ASP A 11 24.62 -1.30 31.88
C ASP A 11 23.30 -1.57 31.14
N SER A 12 22.28 -0.79 31.47
CA SER A 12 20.99 -0.83 30.81
C SER A 12 21.11 -0.18 29.44
N PHE A 13 21.43 -0.98 28.43
CA PHE A 13 21.20 -0.64 27.03
C PHE A 13 19.69 -0.53 26.80
N THR A 14 19.17 0.68 26.84
CA THR A 14 17.87 1.00 26.24
C THR A 14 18.07 1.02 24.73
N GLU A 15 17.74 -0.09 24.07
CA GLU A 15 17.49 -0.12 22.63
C GLU A 15 16.25 0.75 22.35
N ASP A 16 16.51 1.98 21.91
CA ASP A 16 15.53 2.83 21.25
C ASP A 16 15.23 2.20 19.88
N SER A 17 14.31 1.25 19.85
CA SER A 17 13.73 0.73 18.61
C SER A 17 12.61 1.65 18.16
N SER A 18 12.96 2.87 17.79
CA SER A 18 12.10 3.69 16.94
C SER A 18 12.12 3.04 15.55
N THR A 19 11.17 2.12 15.33
CA THR A 19 10.92 1.58 13.99
C THR A 19 10.35 2.73 13.17
N ASP A 20 11.18 3.27 12.28
CA ASP A 20 10.82 4.32 11.35
C ASP A 20 9.81 3.74 10.35
N VAL A 21 8.52 3.96 10.61
CA VAL A 21 7.44 3.47 9.76
C VAL A 21 7.14 4.58 8.78
N ALA A 22 7.66 4.42 7.56
CA ALA A 22 7.41 5.34 6.45
C ALA A 22 5.91 5.51 6.23
N THR A 23 5.40 6.69 6.55
CA THR A 23 4.12 7.16 5.98
C THR A 23 4.45 7.48 4.53
N GLU A 24 4.15 6.57 3.61
CA GLU A 24 4.66 6.67 2.24
C GLU A 24 4.21 7.96 1.53
N ASP A 25 5.14 8.55 0.79
CA ASP A 25 4.97 9.81 0.06
C ASP A 25 3.86 9.69 -1.00
N ALA A 26 2.93 10.65 -1.03
CA ALA A 26 1.90 10.74 -2.07
C ALA A 26 2.45 10.76 -3.51
N SER A 27 3.76 10.99 -3.68
CA SER A 27 4.47 10.96 -4.96
C SER A 27 4.57 9.57 -5.58
N THR A 28 4.61 8.50 -4.78
CA THR A 28 4.67 7.10 -5.29
C THR A 28 3.31 6.60 -5.80
N LEU A 29 2.25 7.36 -5.53
CA LEU A 29 0.90 7.14 -6.04
C LEU A 29 0.67 7.81 -7.41
N ILE A 30 1.67 8.46 -8.00
CA ILE A 30 1.56 9.04 -9.34
C ILE A 30 1.81 7.94 -10.39
N PRO A 31 0.88 7.72 -11.35
CA PRO A 31 1.07 6.67 -12.34
C PRO A 31 2.26 6.92 -13.27
N PRO A 32 3.19 5.95 -13.43
CA PRO A 32 4.28 6.03 -14.39
C PRO A 32 3.79 6.09 -15.85
N PRO A 33 4.62 6.57 -16.79
CA PRO A 33 4.21 6.71 -18.19
C PRO A 33 3.92 5.36 -18.86
N GLN A 34 4.69 4.32 -18.52
CA GLN A 34 4.52 2.98 -19.07
C GLN A 34 3.49 2.17 -18.28
N LEU A 35 2.72 1.33 -18.97
CA LEU A 35 1.73 0.45 -18.35
C LEU A 35 2.44 -0.68 -17.62
N GLY A 36 1.95 -1.06 -16.43
CA GLY A 36 2.49 -2.23 -15.74
C GLY A 36 2.07 -2.34 -14.29
N LEU A 37 2.94 -3.00 -13.55
CA LEU A 37 2.84 -3.15 -12.10
C LEU A 37 4.03 -2.41 -11.48
N TYR A 38 3.72 -1.57 -10.51
CA TYR A 38 4.70 -0.78 -9.78
C TYR A 38 4.38 -0.90 -8.30
N GLY A 39 5.38 -1.08 -7.47
CA GLY A 39 5.10 -1.16 -6.05
C GLY A 39 6.34 -1.23 -5.18
N THR A 40 6.15 -0.83 -3.94
CA THR A 40 7.09 -0.92 -2.83
C THR A 40 6.65 -2.08 -1.94
N LEU A 41 7.22 -2.16 -0.73
CA LEU A 41 6.77 -3.09 0.29
C LEU A 41 5.36 -2.76 0.75
N ASN A 42 4.97 -1.49 0.87
CA ASN A 42 3.72 -1.09 1.53
C ASN A 42 2.65 -0.57 0.57
N GLN A 43 2.99 -0.43 -0.71
CA GLN A 43 2.09 0.02 -1.75
C GLN A 43 2.20 -0.87 -2.99
N LEU A 44 1.05 -1.16 -3.59
CA LEU A 44 0.95 -1.79 -4.90
C LEU A 44 0.14 -0.90 -5.83
N GLN A 45 0.64 -0.67 -7.04
CA GLN A 45 -0.08 -0.03 -8.13
C GLN A 45 -0.08 -0.94 -9.35
N VAL A 46 -1.26 -1.13 -9.94
CA VAL A 46 -1.43 -1.97 -11.13
C VAL A 46 -2.34 -1.29 -12.13
N ASP A 47 -1.93 -1.33 -13.39
CA ASP A 47 -2.78 -0.91 -14.50
C ASP A 47 -3.62 -2.08 -15.00
N VAL A 48 -4.92 -1.85 -15.12
CA VAL A 48 -5.88 -2.85 -15.56
C VAL A 48 -6.65 -2.34 -16.75
N SER A 49 -6.70 -3.14 -17.81
CA SER A 49 -7.61 -2.92 -18.92
C SER A 49 -8.95 -3.58 -18.60
N ARG A 50 -10.02 -2.79 -18.61
CA ARG A 50 -11.38 -3.31 -18.50
C ARG A 50 -12.31 -2.46 -19.35
N LEU A 51 -13.31 -3.10 -19.95
CA LEU A 51 -14.35 -2.35 -20.63
C LEU A 51 -15.12 -1.54 -19.59
N PRO A 52 -15.34 -0.22 -19.80
CA PRO A 52 -16.17 0.57 -18.90
C PRO A 52 -17.57 -0.05 -18.82
N ARG A 53 -18.12 -0.12 -17.60
CA ARG A 53 -19.46 -0.67 -17.43
C ARG A 53 -20.52 0.32 -17.98
N PRO A 54 -21.68 -0.15 -18.45
CA PRO A 54 -22.72 0.74 -18.99
C PRO A 54 -23.16 1.87 -18.05
N ASP A 55 -23.09 1.65 -16.74
CA ASP A 55 -23.38 2.61 -15.67
C ASP A 55 -22.30 3.71 -15.53
N GLU A 56 -21.05 3.43 -15.88
CA GLU A 56 -19.93 4.39 -15.84
C GLU A 56 -19.99 5.41 -16.98
N TYR A 57 -20.71 5.11 -18.07
CA TYR A 57 -20.95 6.08 -19.15
C TYR A 57 -21.95 7.17 -18.76
N ASN A 58 -22.67 7.00 -17.64
CA ASN A 58 -23.65 7.97 -17.18
C ASN A 58 -23.08 8.73 -15.97
N PRO A 59 -22.54 9.95 -16.16
CA PRO A 59 -22.01 10.76 -15.06
C PRO A 59 -23.08 11.17 -14.03
N ALA A 60 -24.37 10.95 -14.32
CA ALA A 60 -25.46 11.15 -13.37
C ALA A 60 -25.80 9.93 -12.50
N MET A 61 -25.22 8.74 -12.80
CA MET A 61 -25.40 7.50 -12.01
C MET A 61 -24.11 7.00 -11.37
N SER A 62 -22.93 7.52 -11.73
CA SER A 62 -21.70 7.27 -10.97
C SER A 62 -21.89 7.84 -9.57
N SER A 63 -22.25 6.97 -8.63
CA SER A 63 -22.48 7.30 -7.23
C SER A 63 -21.16 7.66 -6.57
N VAL A 64 -20.66 8.85 -6.88
CA VAL A 64 -19.58 9.49 -6.15
C VAL A 64 -19.99 10.95 -6.04
N GLU A 65 -20.43 11.34 -4.84
CA GLU A 65 -20.68 12.72 -4.43
C GLU A 65 -19.36 13.52 -4.30
N ASP A 66 -18.31 13.15 -5.04
CA ASP A 66 -17.04 13.87 -5.10
C ASP A 66 -17.12 14.89 -6.23
N PHE A 67 -17.53 16.10 -5.83
CA PHE A 67 -17.26 17.29 -6.62
C PHE A 67 -15.75 17.36 -6.90
N GLN A 68 -15.33 17.15 -8.16
CA GLN A 68 -14.28 17.90 -8.89
C GLN A 68 -13.62 17.12 -10.06
N THR A 69 -13.85 15.81 -10.20
CA THR A 69 -13.23 15.03 -11.29
C THR A 69 -14.29 14.46 -12.24
N ILE A 70 -14.30 14.92 -13.49
CA ILE A 70 -15.13 14.31 -14.55
C ILE A 70 -14.54 12.94 -14.84
N ASP A 71 -15.16 11.86 -14.36
CA ASP A 71 -14.76 10.49 -14.71
C ASP A 71 -15.14 10.24 -16.18
N ILE A 72 -14.17 10.44 -17.07
CA ILE A 72 -14.29 10.07 -18.48
C ILE A 72 -14.05 8.56 -18.55
N PRO A 73 -14.94 7.78 -19.18
CA PRO A 73 -14.76 6.33 -19.27
C PRO A 73 -13.53 5.99 -20.13
N SER A 74 -12.40 5.69 -19.49
CA SER A 74 -11.22 5.08 -20.13
C SER A 74 -11.26 3.56 -20.01
N ASP A 75 -10.66 2.91 -21.00
CA ASP A 75 -10.42 1.47 -21.04
C ASP A 75 -9.28 1.02 -20.13
N ILE A 76 -8.50 1.97 -19.58
CA ILE A 76 -7.40 1.71 -18.65
C ILE A 76 -7.62 2.49 -17.35
N LYS A 77 -7.67 1.74 -16.25
CA LYS A 77 -7.69 2.27 -14.89
C LYS A 77 -6.39 1.90 -14.17
N THR A 78 -5.93 2.79 -13.29
CA THR A 78 -4.83 2.51 -12.36
C THR A 78 -5.44 2.25 -10.99
N VAL A 79 -5.22 1.04 -10.48
CA VAL A 79 -5.66 0.62 -9.14
C VAL A 79 -4.46 0.61 -8.21
N ALA A 80 -4.58 1.30 -7.09
CA ALA A 80 -3.56 1.31 -6.05
C ALA A 80 -4.11 0.77 -4.73
N TYR A 81 -3.29 0.00 -4.02
CA TYR A 81 -3.52 -0.47 -2.66
C TYR A 81 -2.41 0.05 -1.77
N TYR A 82 -2.78 0.66 -0.65
CA TYR A 82 -1.86 1.18 0.35
C TYR A 82 -2.55 1.25 1.71
N LEU A 83 -1.77 1.51 2.74
CA LEU A 83 -2.28 1.64 4.11
C LEU A 83 -2.34 3.11 4.50
N GLN A 84 -3.51 3.57 4.95
CA GLN A 84 -3.69 4.92 5.47
C GLN A 84 -3.60 4.88 7.01
N ALA A 85 -2.83 5.79 7.59
CA ALA A 85 -2.77 5.93 9.05
C ALA A 85 -4.06 6.56 9.59
N ALA A 86 -4.46 6.16 10.80
CA ALA A 86 -5.60 6.75 11.48
C ALA A 86 -5.29 8.21 11.82
N GLN A 87 -6.20 9.11 11.45
CA GLN A 87 -6.05 10.54 11.71
C GLN A 87 -6.63 10.86 13.08
N ILE A 88 -5.80 11.37 13.99
CA ILE A 88 -6.26 11.85 15.30
C ILE A 88 -6.72 13.30 15.13
N LEU A 89 -8.03 13.51 15.10
CA LEU A 89 -8.57 14.87 15.15
C LEU A 89 -8.35 15.47 16.55
N PRO A 90 -7.95 16.75 16.66
CA PRO A 90 -7.86 17.42 17.94
C PRO A 90 -9.24 17.51 18.61
N PRO A 91 -9.32 17.33 19.95
CA PRO A 91 -10.60 17.35 20.64
C PRO A 91 -11.24 18.74 20.59
N GLY A 92 -12.41 18.88 19.94
CA GLY A 92 -13.19 20.13 19.96
C GLY A 92 -14.06 20.44 18.73
N GLU A 93 -13.91 19.72 17.62
CA GLU A 93 -14.69 19.97 16.40
C GLU A 93 -15.85 18.98 16.27
N ASP A 94 -16.98 19.31 16.90
CA ASP A 94 -18.26 18.61 16.70
C ASP A 94 -18.95 19.14 15.44
N GLU A 95 -18.53 18.68 14.26
CA GLU A 95 -19.37 18.76 13.07
C GLU A 95 -20.39 17.61 13.06
N ILE A 96 -21.60 17.91 12.59
CA ILE A 96 -22.75 17.01 12.55
C ILE A 96 -22.41 15.78 11.68
N ARG A 97 -22.29 14.63 12.34
CA ARG A 97 -21.67 13.41 11.80
C ARG A 97 -22.69 12.58 11.01
N PHE A 98 -22.47 12.43 9.71
CA PHE A 98 -23.10 11.37 8.92
C PHE A 98 -22.21 10.13 8.96
N SER A 99 -22.81 8.97 9.24
CA SER A 99 -22.19 7.71 9.68
C SER A 99 -21.32 6.96 8.64
N ARG A 100 -20.66 7.66 7.72
CA ARG A 100 -19.78 7.07 6.69
C ARG A 100 -18.34 7.59 6.74
N GLN A 101 -18.05 8.63 7.53
CA GLN A 101 -16.72 9.23 7.65
C GLN A 101 -15.91 8.72 8.87
N GLU A 102 -16.55 7.97 9.78
CA GLU A 102 -15.86 7.30 10.89
C GLU A 102 -14.84 6.26 10.38
N ASP A 103 -15.14 5.62 9.23
CA ASP A 103 -14.22 4.74 8.50
C ASP A 103 -13.11 5.49 7.75
N GLN A 104 -13.25 6.78 7.44
CA GLN A 104 -12.17 7.58 6.82
C GLN A 104 -11.16 8.11 7.85
N LEU A 105 -11.59 8.25 9.11
CA LEU A 105 -10.74 8.64 10.24
C LEU A 105 -10.06 7.42 10.85
N ALA A 106 -10.71 6.26 10.79
CA ALA A 106 -10.08 4.97 11.00
C ALA A 106 -9.07 4.74 9.87
N GLY A 107 -7.78 4.69 10.22
CA GLY A 107 -6.77 4.22 9.27
C GLY A 107 -7.11 2.80 8.80
N GLY A 108 -6.46 2.34 7.73
CA GLY A 108 -6.72 1.01 7.22
C GLY A 108 -6.31 0.83 5.77
N LEU A 109 -6.67 -0.33 5.23
CA LEU A 109 -6.39 -0.67 3.84
C LEU A 109 -7.24 0.20 2.92
N VAL A 110 -6.59 0.96 2.07
CA VAL A 110 -7.22 1.81 1.07
C VAL A 110 -7.04 1.20 -0.31
N ARG A 111 -8.12 1.21 -1.09
CA ARG A 111 -8.10 0.98 -2.53
C ARG A 111 -8.45 2.27 -3.23
N ARG A 112 -7.61 2.66 -4.17
CA ARG A 112 -7.85 3.81 -5.03
C ARG A 112 -7.96 3.33 -6.48
N GLU A 113 -9.04 3.69 -7.15
CA GLU A 113 -9.25 3.44 -8.57
C GLU A 113 -9.35 4.78 -9.29
N LEU A 114 -8.42 5.04 -10.21
CA LEU A 114 -8.38 6.27 -10.97
C LEU A 114 -8.30 5.96 -12.46
N ASP A 115 -8.86 6.88 -13.24
CA ASP A 115 -8.62 6.88 -14.68
C ASP A 115 -7.17 7.18 -14.99
N ARG A 116 -6.52 6.35 -15.81
CA ARG A 116 -5.09 6.55 -16.12
C ARG A 116 -4.85 7.87 -16.85
N SER A 117 -5.75 8.27 -17.74
CA SER A 117 -5.58 9.50 -18.54
C SER A 117 -5.72 10.74 -17.67
N ILE A 118 -6.69 10.73 -16.75
CA ILE A 118 -6.92 11.82 -15.78
C ILE A 118 -5.77 11.88 -14.78
N ALA A 119 -5.35 10.75 -14.23
CA ALA A 119 -4.27 10.72 -13.25
C ALA A 119 -2.95 11.22 -13.84
N ARG A 120 -2.66 10.90 -15.11
CA ARG A 120 -1.52 11.46 -15.83
C ARG A 120 -1.67 12.96 -16.08
N TYR A 121 -2.83 13.42 -16.53
CA TYR A 121 -3.08 14.84 -16.78
C TYR A 121 -2.95 15.67 -15.48
N ALA A 122 -3.50 15.18 -14.38
CA ALA A 122 -3.41 15.80 -13.07
C ALA A 122 -1.95 15.88 -12.58
N ALA A 123 -1.18 14.80 -12.75
CA ALA A 123 0.25 14.78 -12.45
C ALA A 123 1.04 15.78 -13.31
N GLU A 124 0.75 15.88 -14.61
CA GLU A 124 1.38 16.85 -15.52
C GLU A 124 1.00 18.30 -15.21
N SER A 125 -0.22 18.52 -14.70
CA SER A 125 -0.76 19.83 -14.33
C SER A 125 -0.37 20.27 -12.91
N GLY A 126 0.26 19.40 -12.13
CA GLY A 126 0.66 19.65 -10.74
C GLY A 126 -0.47 19.54 -9.71
N ASP A 127 -1.64 19.02 -10.09
CA ASP A 127 -2.78 18.80 -9.20
C ASP A 127 -2.73 17.38 -8.61
N THR A 128 -1.75 17.14 -7.72
CA THR A 128 -1.53 15.82 -7.11
C THR A 128 -2.37 15.61 -5.85
N ALA A 129 -2.89 16.68 -5.25
CA ALA A 129 -3.70 16.61 -4.02
C ALA A 129 -5.04 15.89 -4.26
N THR A 130 -5.67 16.14 -5.42
CA THR A 130 -6.90 15.44 -5.82
C THR A 130 -6.65 13.94 -6.02
N LEU A 131 -5.46 13.54 -6.47
CA LEU A 131 -5.09 12.13 -6.63
C LEU A 131 -4.95 11.40 -5.29
N THR A 132 -4.56 12.10 -4.22
CA THR A 132 -4.39 11.49 -2.88
C THR A 132 -5.72 11.33 -2.15
N MET A 133 -6.74 12.14 -2.46
CA MET A 133 -8.02 12.15 -1.73
C MET A 133 -9.06 11.14 -2.23
N THR A 134 -8.89 10.53 -3.41
CA THR A 134 -9.90 9.65 -4.05
C THR A 134 -9.83 8.18 -3.61
N GLY A 135 -9.28 7.89 -2.44
CA GLY A 135 -9.14 6.52 -1.93
C GLY A 135 -10.38 6.05 -1.14
N GLU A 136 -10.82 4.81 -1.40
CA GLU A 136 -11.86 4.14 -0.61
C GLU A 136 -11.21 3.24 0.45
N VAL A 137 -11.60 3.40 1.72
CA VAL A 137 -11.17 2.50 2.80
C VAL A 137 -11.93 1.18 2.67
N LEU A 138 -11.21 0.09 2.37
CA LEU A 138 -11.79 -1.25 2.23
C LEU A 138 -11.88 -2.00 3.56
N ALA A 139 -10.92 -1.79 4.46
CA ALA A 139 -10.81 -2.51 5.72
C ALA A 139 -10.06 -1.67 6.78
N PRO A 140 -10.78 -1.00 7.71
CA PRO A 140 -10.18 -0.20 8.78
C PRO A 140 -9.43 -1.04 9.84
N GLU A 141 -9.67 -2.36 9.89
CA GLU A 141 -9.03 -3.27 10.83
C GLU A 141 -7.61 -3.71 10.43
N VAL A 142 -7.20 -3.40 9.21
CA VAL A 142 -5.86 -3.75 8.70
C VAL A 142 -4.83 -2.79 9.28
N THR A 143 -3.81 -3.33 9.92
CA THR A 143 -2.74 -2.56 10.58
C THR A 143 -1.39 -2.70 9.90
N SER A 144 -1.26 -3.65 8.97
CA SER A 144 -0.07 -3.84 8.14
C SER A 144 -0.43 -4.39 6.78
N LEU A 145 0.32 -3.94 5.78
CA LEU A 145 0.21 -4.38 4.40
C LEU A 145 1.62 -4.47 3.84
N GLU A 146 2.01 -5.68 3.40
CA GLU A 146 3.33 -5.96 2.84
C GLU A 146 3.19 -6.72 1.52
N PHE A 147 3.88 -6.25 0.49
CA PHE A 147 3.94 -6.83 -0.84
C PHE A 147 5.34 -7.33 -1.14
N TYR A 148 5.41 -8.55 -1.66
CA TYR A 148 6.64 -9.11 -2.21
C TYR A 148 6.39 -9.57 -3.64
N TYR A 149 7.41 -9.43 -4.48
CA TYR A 149 7.33 -9.69 -5.91
C TYR A 149 8.30 -10.81 -6.27
N PHE A 150 7.83 -11.82 -7.00
CA PHE A 150 8.69 -12.92 -7.44
C PHE A 150 9.24 -12.63 -8.83
N ASP A 151 10.56 -12.50 -8.95
CA ASP A 151 11.27 -12.24 -10.21
C ASP A 151 11.56 -13.50 -11.03
N GLY A 152 11.20 -14.68 -10.51
CA GLY A 152 11.52 -15.99 -11.07
C GLY A 152 12.65 -16.71 -10.33
N LEU A 153 13.43 -16.01 -9.52
CA LEU A 153 14.55 -16.53 -8.73
C LEU A 153 14.35 -16.31 -7.22
N ALA A 154 13.93 -15.11 -6.83
CA ALA A 154 13.78 -14.67 -5.46
C ALA A 154 12.58 -13.74 -5.26
N TRP A 155 12.21 -13.56 -3.99
CA TRP A 155 11.22 -12.57 -3.58
C TRP A 155 11.94 -11.24 -3.32
N VAL A 156 11.52 -10.19 -4.03
CA VAL A 156 12.00 -8.81 -3.85
C VAL A 156 10.91 -7.93 -3.25
N THR A 157 11.29 -6.82 -2.63
CA THR A 157 10.37 -5.89 -1.93
C THR A 157 9.92 -4.71 -2.78
N GLN A 158 10.44 -4.59 -4.00
CA GLN A 158 10.08 -3.54 -4.92
C GLN A 158 9.97 -4.11 -6.32
N TRP A 159 9.01 -3.62 -7.09
CA TRP A 159 8.89 -3.92 -8.50
C TRP A 159 8.66 -2.67 -9.32
N ASP A 160 9.35 -2.59 -10.44
CA ASP A 160 9.18 -1.56 -11.45
C ASP A 160 9.14 -2.25 -12.82
N SER A 161 7.95 -2.33 -13.42
CA SER A 161 7.75 -2.93 -14.74
C SER A 161 8.46 -2.19 -15.89
N GLU A 162 8.73 -0.89 -15.75
CA GLU A 162 9.48 -0.14 -16.74
C GLU A 162 10.96 -0.52 -16.69
N MET A 163 11.52 -0.66 -15.49
CA MET A 163 12.92 -1.05 -15.29
C MET A 163 13.15 -2.53 -15.64
N LEU A 164 12.30 -3.42 -15.16
CA LEU A 164 12.44 -4.87 -15.32
C LEU A 164 11.85 -5.39 -16.64
N LYS A 165 11.23 -4.52 -17.44
CA LYS A 165 10.62 -4.84 -18.75
C LYS A 165 9.65 -6.02 -18.69
N GLY A 166 8.94 -6.17 -17.57
CA GLY A 166 8.04 -7.28 -17.34
C GLY A 166 7.17 -7.12 -16.10
N LEU A 167 6.24 -8.05 -15.95
CA LEU A 167 5.45 -8.21 -14.73
C LEU A 167 6.15 -9.21 -13.79
N PRO A 168 5.95 -9.11 -12.48
CA PRO A 168 6.43 -10.15 -11.58
C PRO A 168 5.68 -11.44 -11.86
N GLN A 169 6.33 -12.60 -11.68
CA GLN A 169 5.67 -13.88 -11.92
C GLN A 169 4.60 -14.19 -10.86
N ALA A 170 4.80 -13.69 -9.66
CA ALA A 170 3.81 -13.75 -8.59
C ALA A 170 3.95 -12.56 -7.65
N VAL A 171 2.85 -12.22 -6.98
CA VAL A 171 2.82 -11.24 -5.90
C VAL A 171 2.37 -11.95 -4.62
N ARG A 172 3.14 -11.82 -3.55
CA ARG A 172 2.76 -12.27 -2.21
C ARG A 172 2.27 -11.07 -1.43
N VAL A 173 1.03 -11.14 -0.99
CA VAL A 173 0.38 -10.13 -0.16
C VAL A 173 0.34 -10.67 1.26
N VAL A 174 0.90 -9.91 2.20
CA VAL A 174 0.85 -10.20 3.63
C VAL A 174 0.05 -9.09 4.30
N ILE A 175 -0.98 -9.47 5.05
CA ILE A 175 -1.88 -8.54 5.72
C ILE A 175 -1.90 -8.89 7.20
N THR A 176 -1.73 -7.87 8.04
CA THR A 176 -1.96 -8.00 9.48
C THR A 176 -3.30 -7.38 9.83
N ILE A 177 -4.12 -8.13 10.54
CA ILE A 177 -5.43 -7.71 11.02
C ILE A 177 -5.40 -7.64 12.54
N ARG A 178 -5.90 -6.53 13.08
CA ARG A 178 -6.13 -6.38 14.52
C ARG A 178 -7.37 -7.18 14.93
N PRO A 179 -7.28 -8.14 15.85
CA PRO A 179 -8.46 -8.84 16.35
C PRO A 179 -9.38 -7.87 17.11
N ALA A 180 -10.69 -7.99 16.89
CA ALA A 180 -11.69 -7.02 17.34
C ALA A 180 -11.84 -6.83 18.87
N ARG A 181 -11.05 -7.50 19.72
CA ARG A 181 -11.17 -7.40 21.19
C ARG A 181 -9.86 -7.70 21.89
N SER A 182 -9.13 -6.64 22.23
CA SER A 182 -8.20 -6.65 23.36
C SER A 182 -8.37 -5.34 24.12
N ALA A 183 -9.34 -5.29 25.04
CA ALA A 183 -9.64 -4.12 25.88
C ALA A 183 -8.46 -3.65 26.76
N ASN A 184 -7.36 -4.41 26.80
CA ASN A 184 -6.17 -4.16 27.62
C ASN A 184 -4.89 -3.95 26.79
N ARG A 185 -4.94 -3.88 25.45
CA ARG A 185 -3.73 -3.60 24.66
C ARG A 185 -3.59 -2.09 24.49
N PRO A 186 -2.44 -1.49 24.84
CA PRO A 186 -2.21 -0.07 24.55
C PRO A 186 -2.45 0.15 23.05
N GLU A 187 -3.17 1.22 22.70
CA GLU A 187 -3.32 1.63 21.31
C GLU A 187 -1.95 1.97 20.77
N MET A 188 -1.33 1.01 20.08
CA MET A 188 -0.14 1.29 19.29
C MET A 188 -0.61 2.04 18.05
N ILE A 189 -0.28 3.31 18.02
CA ILE A 189 -0.51 4.22 16.89
C ILE A 189 0.68 4.03 15.96
N GLY A 190 0.42 3.47 14.77
CA GLY A 190 1.46 3.21 13.76
C GLY A 190 1.30 1.85 13.08
N LEU A 191 1.96 1.69 11.94
CA LEU A 191 1.98 0.43 11.19
C LEU A 191 3.00 -0.51 11.86
N THR A 192 2.65 -1.77 12.04
CA THR A 192 3.55 -2.79 12.60
C THR A 192 3.93 -3.76 11.49
N ASN A 193 5.19 -4.18 11.39
CA ASN A 193 5.56 -5.20 10.39
C ASN A 193 4.96 -6.57 10.76
N SER A 194 4.86 -7.48 9.79
CA SER A 194 4.24 -8.80 10.01
C SER A 194 4.94 -9.65 11.08
N MET A 195 6.27 -9.52 11.21
CA MET A 195 7.05 -10.30 12.18
C MET A 195 6.74 -9.90 13.63
N THR A 196 6.74 -8.59 13.92
CA THR A 196 6.37 -8.06 15.23
C THR A 196 4.89 -8.27 15.53
N ALA A 197 4.02 -8.22 14.52
CA ALA A 197 2.60 -8.51 14.67
C ALA A 197 2.34 -9.95 15.17
N ILE A 198 3.06 -10.95 14.64
CA ILE A 198 2.95 -12.35 15.08
C ILE A 198 3.34 -12.48 16.55
N GLU A 199 4.44 -11.84 16.98
CA GLU A 199 4.90 -11.86 18.37
C GLU A 199 3.88 -11.23 19.33
N GLN A 200 3.12 -10.25 18.85
CA GLN A 200 2.05 -9.57 19.59
C GLN A 200 0.69 -10.30 19.55
N GLY A 201 0.61 -11.44 18.88
CA GLY A 201 -0.60 -12.24 18.75
C GLY A 201 -1.63 -11.67 17.78
N ASP A 202 -1.21 -10.78 16.85
CA ASP A 202 -2.07 -10.33 15.75
C ASP A 202 -2.24 -11.41 14.69
N LEU A 203 -3.34 -11.30 13.93
CA LEU A 203 -3.66 -12.25 12.87
C LEU A 203 -2.92 -11.84 11.60
N VAL A 204 -1.96 -12.66 11.17
CA VAL A 204 -1.22 -12.45 9.92
C VAL A 204 -1.69 -13.45 8.87
N TYR A 205 -2.12 -12.92 7.73
CA TYR A 205 -2.55 -13.69 6.56
C TYR A 205 -1.58 -13.48 5.41
N SER A 206 -1.31 -14.53 4.65
CA SER A 206 -0.45 -14.49 3.46
C SER A 206 -1.15 -15.14 2.27
N LEU A 207 -1.22 -14.43 1.15
CA LEU A 207 -1.77 -14.93 -0.11
C LEU A 207 -0.74 -14.73 -1.22
N VAL A 208 -0.48 -15.79 -1.98
CA VAL A 208 0.34 -15.73 -3.20
C VAL A 208 -0.57 -15.73 -4.42
N VAL A 209 -0.48 -14.68 -5.22
CA VAL A 209 -1.21 -14.51 -6.48
C VAL A 209 -0.23 -14.72 -7.63
N GLN A 210 -0.43 -15.77 -8.43
CA GLN A 210 0.35 -16.00 -9.64
C GLN A 210 -0.19 -15.16 -10.80
N LEU A 211 0.71 -14.59 -11.60
CA LEU A 211 0.37 -13.80 -12.78
C LEU A 211 0.66 -14.62 -14.04
N PRO A 212 -0.36 -15.25 -14.66
CA PRO A 212 -0.18 -16.26 -15.71
C PRO A 212 0.36 -15.71 -17.04
N LEU A 213 0.41 -14.38 -17.21
CA LEU A 213 0.94 -13.69 -18.39
C LEU A 213 2.33 -13.09 -18.16
N ALA A 214 2.95 -13.34 -17.00
CA ALA A 214 4.29 -12.84 -16.71
C ALA A 214 5.34 -13.76 -17.35
N GLU A 215 5.96 -13.29 -18.42
CA GLU A 215 7.23 -13.85 -18.87
C GLU A 215 8.33 -13.40 -17.90
N PRO A 216 9.26 -14.29 -17.50
CA PRO A 216 10.35 -13.92 -16.62
C PRO A 216 11.16 -12.79 -17.29
N PRO A 217 11.55 -11.75 -16.54
CA PRO A 217 12.37 -10.68 -17.11
C PRO A 217 13.65 -11.30 -17.69
N GLU A 218 14.08 -10.84 -18.87
CA GLU A 218 15.28 -11.36 -19.51
C GLU A 218 16.47 -11.16 -18.55
N THR A 219 16.94 -12.27 -17.98
CA THR A 219 18.11 -12.22 -17.14
C THR A 219 19.31 -11.88 -18.03
N MET A 220 20.24 -11.04 -17.57
CA MET A 220 21.47 -10.72 -18.31
C MET A 220 22.30 -11.96 -18.72
N GLY A 221 21.95 -13.16 -18.23
CA GLY A 221 22.54 -14.43 -18.64
C GLY A 221 22.15 -14.91 -20.03
N ASP A 222 20.95 -14.58 -20.52
CA ASP A 222 20.49 -15.06 -21.85
C ASP A 222 21.14 -14.27 -23.00
N SER A 223 21.29 -12.95 -22.83
CA SER A 223 22.03 -12.12 -23.80
C SER A 223 23.51 -12.53 -23.91
N ALA A 224 24.09 -13.12 -22.86
CA ALA A 224 25.47 -13.61 -22.88
C ALA A 224 25.62 -14.97 -23.57
N MET A 225 24.60 -15.83 -23.53
CA MET A 225 24.62 -17.12 -24.24
C MET A 225 24.28 -16.95 -25.73
N GLU A 226 23.37 -16.04 -26.09
CA GLU A 226 23.03 -15.76 -27.49
C GLU A 226 24.16 -15.00 -28.22
N ALA A 227 24.91 -14.14 -27.52
CA ALA A 227 26.12 -13.50 -28.06
C ALA A 227 27.30 -14.49 -28.26
N MET A 228 27.23 -15.70 -27.69
CA MET A 228 28.23 -16.75 -27.85
C MET A 228 27.87 -17.83 -28.89
N GLY A 229 26.70 -17.73 -29.54
CA GLY A 229 26.34 -18.57 -30.69
C GLY A 229 26.35 -20.07 -30.41
N LEU A 230 25.78 -20.49 -29.28
CA LEU A 230 25.46 -21.89 -28.97
C LEU A 230 23.95 -22.11 -28.97
#